data_AF-A0A127M279-F1
#
_entry.id   AF-A0A127M279-F1
#
_cell.length_a   1.000
_cell.length_b   1.000
_cell.length_c   1.000
_cell.angle_alpha   90.00
_cell.angle_beta   90.00
_cell.angle_gamma   90.00
#
_symmetry.space_group_name_H-M   'P 1'
#
loop_
_entity.id
_entity.type
_entity.pdbx_description
1 polymer ?
#
loop_
_entity_poly.entity_id
_entity_poly.type
_entity_poly.pdbx_seq_one_letter_code
_entity_poly.pdbx_strand_id
1 'polypeptide(L)'
;MEKQNDQKRKGPISYRPPVELEAEFWLRVERSGLSKNAFITQAIFGKEPARAARKPVIEKQVIGHLLAQTARLHDDLHEITLLAGGDANVALKLEEALFELIAIRNACFKAMGRQS
;
A
#
# COMPACT_ATOMS: atom_id res chain seq x y z
N MET A 1 5.67 5.47 39.58
CA MET A 1 4.84 4.46 38.88
C MET A 1 5.78 3.64 38.01
N GLU A 2 6.04 2.40 38.41
CA GLU A 2 6.88 1.45 37.65
C GLU A 2 6.29 1.20 36.26
N LYS A 3 7.12 1.33 35.23
CA LYS A 3 6.79 0.95 33.85
C LYS A 3 6.67 -0.57 33.82
N GLN A 4 5.47 -1.08 33.57
CA GLN A 4 5.26 -2.52 33.37
C GLN A 4 6.14 -2.99 32.21
N ASN A 5 6.98 -3.99 32.51
CA ASN A 5 7.85 -4.69 31.57
C ASN A 5 7.07 -5.17 30.34
N ASP A 6 7.68 -5.03 29.16
CA ASP A 6 7.28 -5.69 27.91
C ASP A 6 7.16 -7.20 28.14
N GLN A 7 5.97 -7.67 28.50
CA GLN A 7 5.70 -9.10 28.58
C GLN A 7 5.73 -9.65 27.16
N LYS A 8 6.88 -10.25 26.82
CA LYS A 8 7.08 -11.07 25.62
C LYS A 8 5.87 -11.98 25.46
N ARG A 9 5.17 -11.88 24.33
CA ARG A 9 3.98 -12.68 24.06
C ARG A 9 4.31 -14.15 24.25
N LYS A 10 3.41 -14.90 24.90
CA LYS A 10 3.51 -16.37 24.99
C LYS A 10 3.69 -16.96 23.58
N GLY A 11 4.39 -18.09 23.50
CA GLY A 11 4.65 -18.77 22.24
C GLY A 11 3.38 -19.05 21.43
N PRO A 12 3.50 -19.28 20.12
CA PRO A 12 2.36 -19.45 19.23
C PRO A 12 1.53 -20.68 19.60
N ILE A 13 0.21 -20.58 19.46
CA ILE A 13 -0.68 -21.74 19.48
C ILE A 13 -0.53 -22.44 18.13
N SER A 14 0.02 -23.65 18.13
CA SER A 14 0.16 -24.45 16.92
C SER A 14 -1.21 -25.02 16.54
N TYR A 15 -1.65 -24.72 15.32
CA TYR A 15 -2.84 -25.32 14.71
C TYR A 15 -2.45 -25.95 13.40
N ARG A 16 -2.84 -27.23 13.23
CA ARG A 16 -2.68 -27.99 12.00
C ARG A 16 -4.08 -28.40 11.53
N PRO A 17 -4.58 -27.89 10.39
CA PRO A 17 -5.84 -28.35 9.83
C PRO A 17 -5.82 -29.86 9.53
N PRO A 18 -6.96 -30.56 9.59
CA PRO A 18 -7.11 -31.88 9.00
C PRO A 18 -6.71 -31.86 7.51
N VAL A 19 -6.15 -32.96 7.00
CA VAL A 19 -5.61 -33.06 5.63
C VAL A 19 -6.64 -32.65 4.59
N GLU A 20 -7.89 -33.08 4.76
CA GLU A 20 -9.01 -32.79 3.85
C GLU A 20 -9.36 -31.29 3.78
N LEU A 21 -9.08 -30.54 4.85
CA LEU A 21 -9.42 -29.13 4.99
C LEU A 21 -8.23 -28.20 4.76
N GLU A 22 -7.02 -28.74 4.58
CA GLU A 22 -5.81 -27.93 4.46
C GLU A 22 -5.84 -27.03 3.22
N ALA A 23 -6.20 -27.60 2.06
CA ALA A 23 -6.32 -26.85 0.82
C ALA A 23 -7.38 -25.75 0.92
N GLU A 24 -8.53 -26.07 1.52
CA GLU A 24 -9.60 -25.11 1.72
C GLU A 24 -9.18 -23.97 2.67
N PHE A 25 -8.48 -24.30 3.77
CA PHE A 25 -7.97 -23.33 4.72
C PHE A 25 -7.07 -22.30 4.01
N TRP A 26 -6.10 -22.76 3.21
CA TRP A 26 -5.19 -21.86 2.50
C TRP A 26 -5.90 -21.01 1.45
N LEU A 27 -6.86 -21.57 0.73
CA LEU A 27 -7.68 -20.82 -0.23
C LEU A 27 -8.50 -19.72 0.45
N ARG A 28 -9.08 -20.00 1.62
CA ARG A 28 -9.83 -19.01 2.41
C ARG A 28 -8.90 -17.91 2.94
N VAL A 29 -7.70 -18.26 3.42
CA VAL A 29 -6.68 -17.28 3.85
C VAL A 29 -6.28 -16.37 2.69
N GLU A 30 -6.01 -16.93 1.51
CA GLU A 30 -5.64 -16.16 0.32
C GLU A 30 -6.74 -15.19 -0.10
N ARG A 31 -7.98 -15.69 -0.24
CA ARG A 31 -9.16 -14.89 -0.61
C ARG A 31 -9.46 -13.77 0.39
N SER A 32 -9.13 -13.96 1.67
CA SER A 32 -9.33 -12.94 2.70
C SER A 32 -8.40 -11.73 2.54
N GLY A 33 -7.27 -11.89 1.84
CA GLY A 33 -6.23 -10.87 1.76
C GLY A 33 -5.54 -10.56 3.11
N LEU A 34 -5.78 -11.37 4.15
CA LEU A 34 -5.20 -11.22 5.48
C LEU A 34 -3.97 -12.09 5.66
N SER A 35 -3.11 -11.74 6.62
CA SER A 35 -2.17 -12.71 7.17
C SER A 35 -2.91 -13.89 7.81
N LYS A 36 -2.30 -15.08 7.81
CA LYS A 36 -2.86 -16.29 8.45
C LYS A 36 -3.37 -16.02 9.88
N ASN A 37 -2.55 -15.34 10.70
CA ASN A 37 -2.91 -15.04 12.08
C ASN A 37 -4.12 -14.09 12.17
N ALA A 38 -4.19 -13.07 11.30
CA ALA A 38 -5.31 -12.15 11.27
C ALA A 38 -6.60 -12.81 10.77
N PHE A 39 -6.51 -13.67 9.76
CA PHE A 39 -7.64 -14.49 9.29
C PHE A 39 -8.20 -15.37 10.41
N ILE A 40 -7.34 -16.13 11.10
CA ILE A 40 -7.76 -16.98 12.23
C ILE A 40 -8.37 -16.14 13.34
N THR A 41 -7.74 -15.01 13.69
CA THR A 41 -8.24 -14.12 14.76
C THR A 41 -9.62 -13.56 14.41
N GLN A 42 -9.84 -13.12 13.17
CA GLN A 42 -11.14 -12.64 12.72
C GLN A 42 -12.18 -13.77 12.73
N ALA A 43 -11.83 -14.95 12.21
CA ALA A 43 -12.74 -16.09 12.13
C ALA A 43 -13.19 -16.61 13.51
N ILE A 44 -12.29 -16.60 14.51
CA ILE A 44 -12.59 -17.11 15.86
C ILE A 44 -13.25 -16.04 16.73
N PHE A 45 -12.77 -14.80 16.68
CA PHE A 45 -13.16 -13.77 17.65
C PHE A 45 -14.05 -12.66 17.06
N GLY A 46 -14.38 -12.71 15.77
CA GLY A 46 -15.16 -11.67 15.09
C GLY A 46 -14.50 -10.29 15.09
N LYS A 47 -13.20 -10.21 15.44
CA LYS A 47 -12.48 -8.94 15.52
C LYS A 47 -12.08 -8.50 14.12
N GLU A 48 -12.55 -7.32 13.72
CA GLU A 48 -12.10 -6.68 12.49
C GLU A 48 -10.57 -6.48 12.51
N PRO A 49 -9.85 -7.03 11.52
CA PRO A 49 -8.40 -6.93 11.49
C PRO A 49 -7.98 -5.47 11.28
N ALA A 50 -6.93 -5.05 11.99
CA ALA A 50 -6.31 -3.75 11.77
C ALA A 50 -5.96 -3.57 10.28
N ARG A 51 -6.13 -2.36 9.72
CA ARG A 51 -5.82 -2.08 8.30
C ARG A 51 -4.43 -2.57 7.88
N ALA A 52 -3.45 -2.52 8.78
CA ALA A 52 -2.08 -2.98 8.56
C ALA A 52 -1.92 -4.52 8.43
N ALA A 53 -2.91 -5.31 8.85
CA ALA A 53 -2.89 -6.77 8.78
C ALA A 53 -3.37 -7.32 7.42
N ARG A 54 -3.92 -6.44 6.56
CA ARG A 54 -4.24 -6.75 5.17
C ARG A 54 -2.93 -6.76 4.38
N LYS A 55 -2.61 -7.86 3.71
CA LYS A 55 -1.51 -7.86 2.75
C LYS A 55 -1.82 -6.79 1.70
N PRO A 56 -0.88 -5.88 1.39
CA PRO A 56 -1.06 -5.07 0.20
C PRO A 56 -1.15 -6.04 -0.98
N VAL A 57 -2.31 -6.06 -1.65
CA VAL A 57 -2.49 -6.76 -2.93
C VAL A 57 -1.34 -6.32 -3.83
N ILE A 58 -0.78 -7.22 -4.65
CA ILE A 58 0.34 -6.94 -5.56
C ILE A 58 0.13 -5.61 -6.31
N GLU A 59 -1.12 -5.32 -6.69
CA GLU A 59 -1.60 -4.05 -7.26
C GLU A 59 -1.17 -2.80 -6.46
N LYS A 60 -1.21 -2.83 -5.13
CA LYS A 60 -0.78 -1.71 -4.27
C LYS A 60 0.73 -1.47 -4.29
N GLN A 61 1.53 -2.51 -4.46
CA GLN A 61 2.99 -2.36 -4.62
C GLN A 61 3.31 -1.72 -5.97
N VAL A 62 2.63 -2.14 -7.03
CA VAL A 62 2.74 -1.54 -8.37
C VAL A 62 2.33 -0.07 -8.35
N ILE A 63 1.21 0.27 -7.69
CA ILE A 63 0.77 1.67 -7.53
C ILE A 63 1.79 2.48 -6.71
N GLY A 64 2.40 1.89 -5.68
CA GLY A 64 3.48 2.54 -4.92
C GLY A 64 4.71 2.83 -5.77
N HIS A 65 5.08 1.92 -6.67
CA HIS A 65 6.17 2.13 -7.62
C HIS A 65 5.85 3.25 -8.61
N LEU A 66 4.63 3.26 -9.17
CA LEU A 66 4.17 4.34 -10.06
C LEU A 66 4.24 5.70 -9.37
N LEU A 67 3.80 5.82 -8.12
CA LEU A 67 3.91 7.06 -7.34
C LEU A 67 5.36 7.55 -7.19
N ALA A 68 6.31 6.64 -6.95
CA ALA A 68 7.72 6.98 -6.84
C ALA A 68 8.32 7.42 -8.19
N GLN A 69 7.80 6.91 -9.31
CA GLN A 69 8.20 7.35 -10.65
C GLN A 69 7.59 8.73 -10.98
N THR A 70 6.32 8.96 -10.64
CA THR A 70 5.66 10.26 -10.83
C THR A 70 6.35 11.38 -10.04
N ALA A 71 6.81 11.11 -8.82
CA ALA A 71 7.58 12.06 -8.04
C ALA A 71 8.91 12.44 -8.70
N ARG A 72 9.66 11.45 -9.21
CA ARG A 72 10.91 11.71 -9.94
C ARG A 72 10.68 12.54 -11.20
N LEU A 73 9.67 12.20 -12.00
CA LEU A 73 9.32 12.96 -13.19
C LEU A 73 8.95 14.42 -12.87
N HIS A 74 8.25 14.65 -11.76
CA HIS A 74 7.95 16.00 -11.30
C HIS A 74 9.25 16.78 -11.00
N ASP A 75 10.19 16.18 -10.29
CA ASP A 75 11.47 16.82 -9.95
C ASP A 75 12.30 17.11 -11.20
N ASP A 76 12.39 16.15 -12.13
CA ASP A 76 13.10 16.31 -13.41
C ASP A 76 12.49 17.46 -14.25
N LEU A 77 11.15 17.53 -14.35
CA LEU A 77 10.47 18.61 -15.08
C LEU A 77 10.64 19.95 -14.39
N HIS A 78 10.67 19.98 -13.06
CA HIS A 78 10.93 21.20 -12.31
C HIS A 78 12.36 21.71 -12.58
N GLU A 79 13.36 20.83 -12.62
CA GLU A 79 14.74 21.19 -12.98
C GLU A 79 14.82 21.71 -14.42
N ILE A 80 14.15 21.06 -15.37
CA ILE A 80 14.06 21.54 -16.77
C ILE A 80 13.44 22.93 -16.83
N THR A 81 12.42 23.21 -16.01
CA THR A 81 11.79 24.54 -15.94
C THR A 81 12.79 25.62 -15.53
N LEU A 82 13.66 25.32 -14.56
CA LEU A 82 14.70 26.24 -14.10
C LEU A 82 15.79 26.48 -15.16
N LEU A 83 16.11 25.45 -15.97
CA LEU A 83 17.15 25.50 -17.00
C LEU A 83 16.68 26.09 -18.34
N ALA A 84 15.39 25.94 -18.68
CA ALA A 84 14.85 26.30 -19.99
C ALA A 84 14.78 27.80 -20.27
N GLY A 85 15.06 28.66 -19.28
CA GLY A 85 15.33 30.09 -19.51
C GLY A 85 14.24 30.82 -20.30
N GLY A 86 13.04 30.96 -19.72
CA GLY A 86 12.02 31.92 -20.18
C GLY A 86 11.36 31.65 -21.54
N ASP A 87 11.67 30.55 -22.23
CA ASP A 87 10.95 30.17 -23.46
C ASP A 87 9.49 29.84 -23.13
N ALA A 88 8.58 30.72 -23.57
CA ALA A 88 7.15 30.63 -23.28
C ALA A 88 6.51 29.36 -23.83
N ASN A 89 7.00 28.81 -24.95
CA ASN A 89 6.47 27.57 -25.52
C ASN A 89 6.91 26.35 -24.71
N VAL A 90 8.12 26.38 -24.16
CA VAL A 90 8.62 25.33 -23.27
C VAL A 90 7.92 25.39 -21.92
N ALA A 91 7.71 26.59 -21.38
CA ALA A 91 7.00 26.80 -20.12
C ALA A 91 5.55 26.25 -20.17
N LEU A 92 4.82 26.52 -21.25
CA LEU A 92 3.44 26.06 -21.41
C LEU A 92 3.35 24.52 -21.46
N LYS A 93 4.25 23.86 -22.21
CA LYS A 93 4.30 22.39 -22.26
C LYS A 93 4.70 21.75 -20.94
N LEU A 94 5.57 22.40 -20.17
CA LEU A 94 5.97 21.93 -18.84
C LEU A 94 4.80 22.04 -17.85
N GLU A 95 4.04 23.13 -17.90
CA GLU A 95 2.85 23.30 -17.06
C GLU A 95 1.78 22.24 -17.35
N GLU A 96 1.52 21.95 -18.63
CA GLU A 96 0.62 20.86 -19.04
C GLU A 96 1.10 19.50 -18.52
N ALA A 97 2.39 19.18 -18.67
CA ALA A 97 2.95 17.92 -18.19
C ALA A 97 2.88 17.78 -16.66
N LEU A 98 3.12 18.86 -15.91
CA LEU A 98 2.98 18.87 -14.45
C LEU A 98 1.52 18.66 -14.02
N PHE A 99 0.57 19.26 -14.73
CA PHE A 99 -0.85 19.06 -14.48
C PHE A 99 -1.27 17.59 -14.67
N GLU A 100 -0.84 16.96 -15.76
CA GLU A 100 -1.09 15.53 -16.01
C GLU A 100 -0.47 14.63 -14.94
N LEU A 101 0.76 14.93 -14.49
CA LEU A 101 1.41 14.18 -13.40
C LEU A 101 0.64 14.30 -12.08
N ILE A 102 0.10 15.48 -11.76
CA ILE A 102 -0.76 15.67 -10.58
C ILE A 102 -2.03 14.81 -10.70
N ALA A 103 -2.65 14.77 -11.89
CA ALA A 103 -3.83 13.93 -12.13
C ALA A 103 -3.53 12.44 -11.94
N ILE A 104 -2.40 11.94 -12.48
CA ILE A 104 -1.93 10.55 -12.32
C ILE A 104 -1.66 10.24 -10.85
N ARG A 105 -0.99 11.14 -10.12
CA ARG A 105 -0.72 11.00 -8.69
C ARG A 105 -2.02 10.85 -7.88
N ASN A 106 -3.01 11.70 -8.16
CA ASN A 106 -4.29 11.67 -7.46
C ASN A 106 -5.07 10.38 -7.77
N ALA A 107 -5.03 9.90 -9.02
CA ALA A 107 -5.60 8.60 -9.39
C ALA A 107 -4.94 7.44 -8.63
N CYS A 108 -3.62 7.47 -8.45
CA CYS A 108 -2.88 6.48 -7.66
C CYS A 108 -3.27 6.52 -6.17
N PHE A 109 -3.40 7.70 -5.56
CA PHE A 109 -3.88 7.84 -4.18
C PHE A 109 -5.30 7.29 -4.00
N LYS A 110 -6.20 7.61 -4.94
CA LYS A 110 -7.57 7.08 -4.97
C LYS A 110 -7.59 5.55 -5.10
N ALA A 111 -6.76 4.98 -5.97
CA ALA A 111 -6.62 3.53 -6.14
C ALA A 111 -6.06 2.83 -4.88
N MET A 112 -5.21 3.51 -4.11
CA MET A 112 -4.75 3.02 -2.80
C MET A 112 -5.78 3.18 -1.66
N GLY A 113 -6.92 3.82 -1.92
CA GLY A 113 -7.93 4.13 -0.91
C GLY A 113 -7.50 5.23 0.06
N ARG A 114 -6.60 6.12 -0.37
CA ARG A 114 -6.20 7.32 0.38
C ARG A 114 -6.90 8.54 -0.22
N GLN A 115 -7.35 9.46 0.62
CA GLN A 115 -7.80 10.77 0.13
C GLN A 115 -6.57 11.60 -0.24
N SER A 116 -6.61 12.21 -1.42
CA SER A 116 -5.58 13.12 -1.95
C SER A 116 -5.68 14.49 -1.30
#